data_AF-A0A0R0ANU2-F1
#
_entry.id   AF-A0A0R0ANU2-F1
#
_cell.length_a   1.000
_cell.length_b   1.000
_cell.length_c   1.000
_cell.angle_alpha   90.00
_cell.angle_beta   90.00
_cell.angle_gamma   90.00
#
_symmetry.space_group_name_H-M   'P 1'
#
loop_
_entity.id
_entity.type
_entity.pdbx_description
1 polymer ?
#
loop_
_entity_poly.entity_id
_entity_poly.type
_entity_poly.pdbx_seq_one_letter_code
_entity_poly.pdbx_strand_id
1 'polypeptide(L)'
;MKKTQTWRVAMALAAWAFCASAWAQAVPKPKEFYFDEDRSTTRPVVVVSGQGDAVVDKLATLVQRDPRAVEARVQLGTLAISGGRRELGDQLYKAALESLSTSSQQYRQAAWNYGWALLRAGDPEQALHQWIALSGGRPATPNWLPPTLALTLWKLDRKEEAISWFGAAARTWPDQWGDPGNFATLLPDWSDDERAALAAVLAAYQANPPAWP
;
A
#
# COMPACT_ATOMS: atom_id res chain seq x y z
N MET A 1 58.86 -13.95 42.92
CA MET A 1 58.05 -14.86 43.77
C MET A 1 56.58 -14.66 43.43
N LYS A 2 55.89 -15.76 43.11
CA LYS A 2 54.51 -15.82 42.61
C LYS A 2 53.48 -15.47 43.71
N LYS A 3 52.42 -14.71 43.39
CA LYS A 3 51.12 -14.78 44.08
C LYS A 3 49.96 -14.55 43.10
N THR A 4 49.47 -15.69 42.61
CA THR A 4 48.06 -16.13 42.50
C THR A 4 46.94 -15.11 42.24
N GLN A 5 46.33 -15.34 41.08
CA GLN A 5 45.00 -14.96 40.58
C GLN A 5 43.83 -15.45 41.47
N THR A 6 42.80 -14.62 41.66
CA THR A 6 41.43 -15.08 41.92
C THR A 6 40.42 -14.25 41.14
N TRP A 7 39.70 -14.96 40.28
CA TRP A 7 38.57 -14.59 39.44
C TRP A 7 37.35 -14.19 40.28
N ARG A 8 36.63 -13.14 39.87
CA ARG A 8 35.16 -13.06 39.98
C ARG A 8 34.61 -12.28 38.79
N VAL A 9 34.24 -13.02 37.75
CA VAL A 9 33.39 -12.54 36.65
C VAL A 9 31.96 -12.52 37.20
N ALA A 10 31.35 -11.33 37.31
CA ALA A 10 29.91 -11.20 37.51
C ALA A 10 29.27 -10.92 36.15
N MET A 11 28.72 -11.95 35.51
CA MET A 11 27.83 -11.78 34.36
C MET A 11 26.46 -11.31 34.88
N ALA A 12 26.14 -10.04 34.64
CA ALA A 12 24.77 -9.56 34.71
C ALA A 12 24.14 -9.72 33.32
N LEU A 13 23.34 -10.78 33.14
CA LEU A 13 22.45 -10.93 32.00
C LEU A 13 21.27 -9.96 32.18
N ALA A 14 21.42 -8.74 31.68
CA ALA A 14 20.30 -7.83 31.49
C ALA A 14 19.53 -8.28 30.24
N ALA A 15 18.46 -9.05 30.44
CA ALA A 15 17.50 -9.36 29.40
C ALA A 15 16.74 -8.07 29.05
N TRP A 16 17.17 -7.38 27.99
CA TRP A 16 16.39 -6.32 27.37
C TRP A 16 15.25 -6.96 26.59
N ALA A 17 14.07 -7.02 27.20
CA ALA A 17 12.83 -7.20 26.48
C ALA A 17 12.62 -5.95 25.61
N PHE A 18 12.95 -6.05 24.32
CA PHE A 18 12.52 -5.11 23.30
C PHE A 18 11.01 -5.30 23.14
N CYS A 19 10.20 -4.56 23.91
CA CYS A 19 8.84 -4.30 23.51
C CYS A 19 8.93 -3.46 22.23
N ALA A 20 8.75 -4.10 21.08
CA ALA A 20 8.48 -3.41 19.85
C ALA A 20 7.15 -2.67 20.01
N SER A 21 7.20 -1.42 20.46
CA SER A 21 6.07 -0.53 20.33
C SER A 21 5.82 -0.40 18.83
N ALA A 22 4.77 -1.01 18.32
CA ALA A 22 4.29 -0.75 16.97
C ALA A 22 3.82 0.72 16.95
N TRP A 23 4.71 1.62 16.54
CA TRP A 23 4.35 3.00 16.29
C TRP A 23 3.50 3.01 15.02
N ALA A 24 2.19 2.98 15.17
CA ALA A 24 1.27 3.11 14.04
C ALA A 24 1.60 4.41 13.28
N GLN A 25 1.89 4.31 11.99
CA GLN A 25 2.17 5.49 11.17
C GLN A 25 0.97 6.45 11.26
N ALA A 26 1.26 7.73 11.52
CA ALA A 26 0.27 8.79 11.49
C ALA A 26 -0.30 8.94 10.08
N VAL A 27 -1.61 8.77 9.95
CA VAL A 27 -2.33 8.95 8.70
C VAL A 27 -2.84 10.39 8.67
N PRO A 28 -2.64 11.14 7.57
CA PRO A 28 -3.20 12.49 7.48
C PRO A 28 -4.73 12.43 7.56
N LYS A 29 -5.37 13.52 8.00
CA LYS A 29 -6.82 13.62 7.91
C LYS A 29 -7.25 13.67 6.43
N PRO A 30 -8.38 13.06 6.06
CA PRO A 30 -8.90 13.16 4.71
C PRO A 30 -9.17 14.62 4.35
N LYS A 31 -8.90 14.95 3.08
CA LYS A 31 -9.49 16.13 2.43
C LYS A 31 -10.86 15.75 1.87
N GLU A 32 -11.76 16.71 1.75
CA GLU A 32 -13.18 16.46 1.45
C GLU A 32 -13.70 17.43 0.39
N PHE A 33 -14.90 17.15 -0.14
CA PHE A 33 -15.70 17.97 -1.06
C PHE A 33 -15.16 18.13 -2.48
N TYR A 34 -13.88 17.86 -2.71
CA TYR A 34 -13.29 17.89 -4.04
C TYR A 34 -12.15 16.89 -4.19
N PHE A 35 -12.27 16.00 -5.17
CA PHE A 35 -11.21 15.08 -5.57
C PHE A 35 -10.93 15.22 -7.07
N ASP A 36 -9.64 15.22 -7.40
CA ASP A 36 -9.15 15.17 -8.77
C ASP A 36 -9.19 13.73 -9.29
N GLU A 37 -9.63 13.57 -10.53
CA GLU A 37 -9.52 12.29 -11.22
C GLU A 37 -8.05 11.98 -11.56
N ASP A 38 -7.55 10.83 -11.08
CA ASP A 38 -6.15 10.42 -11.24
C ASP A 38 -6.03 9.03 -11.91
N ARG A 39 -6.61 8.93 -13.11
CA ARG A 39 -6.57 7.69 -13.93
C ARG A 39 -5.17 7.27 -14.36
N SER A 40 -4.19 8.18 -14.31
CA SER A 40 -2.82 7.87 -14.69
C SER A 40 -2.07 7.10 -13.61
N THR A 41 -2.47 7.25 -12.34
CA THR A 41 -1.85 6.52 -11.22
C THR A 41 -2.47 5.14 -11.05
N THR A 42 -3.78 5.01 -11.22
CA THR A 42 -4.55 3.77 -11.01
C THR A 42 -4.52 2.81 -12.19
N ARG A 43 -3.33 2.54 -12.72
CA ARG A 43 -3.14 1.60 -13.83
C ARG A 43 -2.16 0.51 -13.44
N PRO A 44 -2.57 -0.76 -13.51
CA PRO A 44 -1.65 -1.88 -13.43
C PRO A 44 -0.51 -1.71 -14.44
N VAL A 45 0.73 -1.91 -14.01
CA VAL A 45 1.89 -1.88 -14.93
C VAL A 45 2.07 -3.27 -15.54
N VAL A 46 1.83 -3.37 -16.85
CA VAL A 46 1.94 -4.61 -17.63
C VAL A 46 2.74 -4.34 -18.90
N VAL A 47 4.02 -4.71 -18.90
CA VAL A 47 4.95 -4.62 -20.04
C VAL A 47 4.88 -5.88 -20.90
N VAL A 48 4.81 -7.04 -20.25
CA VAL A 48 4.69 -8.35 -20.91
C VAL A 48 3.36 -8.96 -20.50
N SER A 49 2.45 -9.12 -21.45
CA SER A 49 1.19 -9.82 -21.23
C SER A 49 1.39 -11.34 -21.15
N GLY A 50 0.49 -12.03 -20.46
CA GLY A 50 0.52 -13.48 -20.28
C GLY A 50 0.65 -13.88 -18.81
N GLN A 51 0.96 -15.15 -18.56
CA GLN A 51 1.10 -15.72 -17.22
C GLN A 51 2.26 -16.73 -17.18
N GLY A 52 2.68 -17.09 -15.96
CA GLY A 52 3.67 -18.13 -15.72
C GLY A 52 5.12 -17.73 -16.03
N ASP A 53 5.99 -18.72 -16.03
CA ASP A 53 7.45 -18.54 -16.03
C ASP A 53 7.98 -17.83 -17.28
N ALA A 54 7.35 -18.05 -18.45
CA ALA A 54 7.76 -17.39 -19.68
C ALA A 54 7.66 -15.84 -19.60
N VAL A 55 6.68 -15.32 -18.87
CA VAL A 55 6.55 -13.87 -18.63
C VAL A 55 7.64 -13.40 -17.68
N VAL A 56 7.89 -14.15 -16.61
CA VAL A 56 8.93 -13.86 -15.62
C VAL A 56 10.31 -13.82 -16.28
N ASP A 57 10.65 -14.81 -17.10
CA ASP A 57 11.93 -14.90 -17.82
C ASP A 57 12.14 -13.73 -18.79
N LYS A 58 11.08 -13.35 -19.52
CA LYS A 58 11.14 -12.22 -20.45
C LYS A 58 11.33 -10.90 -19.70
N LEU A 59 10.62 -10.70 -18.58
CA LEU A 59 10.77 -9.51 -17.75
C LEU A 59 12.15 -9.45 -17.10
N ALA A 60 12.65 -10.56 -16.56
CA ALA A 60 13.99 -10.64 -15.99
C ALA A 60 15.07 -10.29 -17.04
N THR A 61 14.92 -10.79 -18.26
CA THR A 61 15.80 -10.44 -19.38
C THR A 61 15.77 -8.95 -19.70
N LEU A 62 14.59 -8.31 -19.72
CA LEU A 62 14.46 -6.87 -19.94
C LEU A 62 15.17 -6.07 -18.84
N VAL A 63 14.93 -6.42 -17.58
CA VAL A 63 15.52 -5.75 -16.41
C VAL A 63 17.04 -5.93 -16.35
N GLN A 64 17.56 -7.09 -16.78
CA GLN A 64 18.99 -7.36 -16.82
C GLN A 64 19.70 -6.56 -17.92
N ARG A 65 19.06 -6.39 -19.08
CA ARG A 65 19.65 -5.71 -20.25
C ARG A 65 19.59 -4.20 -20.14
N ASP A 66 18.55 -3.66 -19.49
CA ASP A 66 18.36 -2.23 -19.35
C ASP A 66 18.06 -1.84 -17.89
N PRO A 67 19.02 -1.21 -17.19
CA PRO A 67 18.79 -0.66 -15.85
C PRO A 67 17.60 0.29 -15.78
N ARG A 68 17.24 0.97 -16.88
CA ARG A 68 16.11 1.90 -16.99
C ARG A 68 14.77 1.25 -17.33
N ALA A 69 14.70 -0.09 -17.42
CA ALA A 69 13.45 -0.82 -17.63
C ALA A 69 12.54 -0.83 -16.37
N VAL A 70 12.12 0.35 -15.91
CA VAL A 70 11.37 0.57 -14.68
C VAL A 70 10.05 -0.20 -14.69
N GLU A 71 9.26 -0.08 -15.75
CA GLU A 71 7.95 -0.73 -15.81
C GLU A 71 8.07 -2.27 -15.80
N ALA A 72 9.10 -2.81 -16.49
CA ALA A 72 9.36 -4.25 -16.48
C ALA A 72 9.76 -4.71 -15.07
N ARG A 73 10.54 -3.89 -14.36
CA ARG A 73 10.93 -4.14 -12.97
C ARG A 73 9.74 -4.10 -12.02
N VAL A 74 8.82 -3.15 -12.19
CA VAL A 74 7.57 -3.06 -11.42
C VAL A 74 6.70 -4.29 -11.64
N GLN A 75 6.50 -4.71 -12.91
CA GLN A 75 5.71 -5.90 -13.20
C GLN A 75 6.37 -7.16 -12.64
N LEU A 76 7.70 -7.30 -12.77
CA LEU A 76 8.44 -8.43 -12.22
C LEU A 76 8.33 -8.47 -10.68
N GLY A 77 8.39 -7.30 -10.03
CA GLY A 77 8.18 -7.16 -8.59
C GLY A 77 6.79 -7.62 -8.16
N THR A 78 5.75 -7.21 -8.89
CA THR A 78 4.36 -7.65 -8.65
C THR A 78 4.23 -9.18 -8.74
N LEU A 79 4.81 -9.79 -9.78
CA LEU A 79 4.80 -11.24 -9.99
C LEU A 79 5.62 -11.98 -8.92
N ALA A 80 6.73 -11.40 -8.46
CA ALA A 80 7.53 -11.97 -7.38
C ALA A 80 6.74 -11.99 -6.06
N ILE A 81 6.10 -10.88 -5.68
CA ILE A 81 5.29 -10.78 -4.45
C ILE A 81 4.11 -11.75 -4.50
N SER A 82 3.33 -11.73 -5.58
CA SER A 82 2.18 -12.64 -5.74
C SER A 82 2.59 -14.13 -5.80
N GLY A 83 3.81 -14.42 -6.26
CA GLY A 83 4.41 -15.75 -6.24
C GLY A 83 5.09 -16.13 -4.91
N GLY A 84 4.92 -15.35 -3.84
CA GLY A 84 5.47 -15.62 -2.51
C GLY A 84 6.95 -15.29 -2.33
N ARG A 85 7.62 -14.69 -3.33
CA ARG A 85 9.02 -14.25 -3.27
C ARG A 85 9.08 -12.79 -2.82
N ARG A 86 8.65 -12.55 -1.58
CA ARG A 86 8.44 -11.20 -1.03
C ARG A 86 9.70 -10.33 -1.08
N GLU A 87 10.82 -10.86 -0.61
CA GLU A 87 12.08 -10.10 -0.50
C GLU A 87 12.59 -9.66 -1.87
N LEU A 88 12.50 -10.55 -2.87
CA LEU A 88 12.86 -10.22 -4.25
C LEU A 88 11.94 -9.14 -4.82
N GLY A 89 10.63 -9.27 -4.59
CA GLY A 89 9.65 -8.29 -5.01
C GLY A 89 9.92 -6.90 -4.45
N ASP A 90 10.18 -6.82 -3.15
CA ASP A 90 10.50 -5.57 -2.46
C ASP A 90 11.79 -4.93 -2.99
N GLN A 91 12.83 -5.74 -3.26
CA GLN A 91 14.07 -5.26 -3.88
C GLN A 91 13.84 -4.68 -5.29
N LEU A 92 13.01 -5.34 -6.10
CA LEU A 92 12.66 -4.87 -7.44
C LEU A 92 11.90 -3.54 -7.38
N TYR A 93 10.91 -3.42 -6.50
CA TYR A 93 10.18 -2.18 -6.30
C TYR A 93 11.05 -1.06 -5.76
N LYS A 94 11.89 -1.34 -4.77
CA LYS A 94 12.84 -0.38 -4.22
C LYS A 94 13.75 0.18 -5.32
N ALA A 95 14.38 -0.70 -6.10
CA ALA A 95 15.23 -0.28 -7.21
C ALA A 95 14.47 0.51 -8.30
N ALA A 96 13.21 0.15 -8.58
CA ALA A 96 12.37 0.92 -9.50
C ALA A 96 12.08 2.32 -8.96
N LEU A 97 11.64 2.45 -7.71
CA LEU A 97 11.28 3.71 -7.08
C LEU A 97 12.50 4.64 -6.89
N GLU A 98 13.66 4.09 -6.53
CA GLU A 98 14.91 4.85 -6.38
C GLU A 98 15.42 5.44 -7.71
N SER A 99 15.04 4.83 -8.84
CA SER A 99 15.42 5.32 -10.17
C SER A 99 14.53 6.44 -10.72
N LEU A 100 13.44 6.77 -10.01
CA LEU A 100 12.43 7.73 -10.44
C LEU A 100 12.45 8.99 -9.57
N SER A 101 12.12 10.13 -10.16
CA SER A 101 11.81 11.33 -9.37
C SER A 101 10.53 11.11 -8.58
N THR A 102 10.53 11.44 -7.28
CA THR A 102 9.35 11.32 -6.40
C THR A 102 8.16 12.17 -6.85
N SER A 103 8.42 13.22 -7.64
CA SER A 103 7.37 14.07 -8.23
C SER A 103 6.84 13.55 -9.57
N SER A 104 7.42 12.49 -10.14
CA SER A 104 7.04 11.97 -11.44
C SER A 104 5.76 11.14 -11.39
N GLN A 105 5.01 11.14 -12.50
CA GLN A 105 3.83 10.29 -12.64
C GLN A 105 4.18 8.80 -12.58
N GLN A 106 5.35 8.41 -13.12
CA GLN A 106 5.85 7.04 -13.06
C GLN A 106 6.10 6.58 -11.63
N TYR A 107 6.64 7.45 -10.76
CA TYR A 107 6.85 7.11 -9.34
C TYR A 107 5.51 6.83 -8.65
N ARG A 108 4.52 7.71 -8.86
CA ARG A 108 3.17 7.53 -8.30
C ARG A 108 2.55 6.20 -8.74
N GLN A 109 2.62 5.90 -10.04
CA GLN A 109 2.09 4.65 -10.58
C GLN A 109 2.82 3.42 -10.00
N ALA A 110 4.16 3.46 -9.92
CA ALA A 110 4.95 2.37 -9.36
C ALA A 110 4.63 2.12 -7.88
N ALA A 111 4.55 3.19 -7.06
CA ALA A 111 4.19 3.11 -5.65
C ALA A 111 2.74 2.62 -5.45
N TRP A 112 1.81 3.07 -6.30
CA TRP A 112 0.43 2.58 -6.29
C TRP A 112 0.35 1.08 -6.57
N ASN A 113 1.08 0.59 -7.58
CA ASN A 113 1.16 -0.84 -7.89
C ASN A 113 1.80 -1.63 -6.74
N TYR A 114 2.83 -1.08 -6.11
CA TYR A 114 3.50 -1.71 -4.97
C TYR A 114 2.55 -1.89 -3.79
N GLY A 115 1.78 -0.84 -3.46
CA GLY A 115 0.76 -0.91 -2.41
C GLY A 115 -0.25 -2.04 -2.66
N TRP A 116 -0.71 -2.21 -3.90
CA TRP A 116 -1.62 -3.31 -4.25
C TRP A 116 -0.98 -4.68 -4.13
N ALA A 117 0.26 -4.84 -4.60
CA ALA A 117 0.99 -6.09 -4.48
C ALA A 117 1.17 -6.50 -3.00
N LEU A 118 1.52 -5.53 -2.15
CA LEU A 118 1.66 -5.71 -0.70
C LEU A 118 0.34 -6.05 -0.02
N LEU A 119 -0.73 -5.29 -0.31
CA LEU A 119 -2.04 -5.53 0.29
C LEU A 119 -2.57 -6.93 -0.02
N ARG A 120 -2.42 -7.37 -1.28
CA ARG A 120 -2.87 -8.69 -1.75
C ARG A 120 -1.98 -9.83 -1.26
N ALA A 121 -0.74 -9.53 -0.88
CA ALA A 121 0.14 -10.45 -0.17
C ALA A 121 -0.08 -10.48 1.35
N GLY A 122 -1.11 -9.79 1.86
CA GLY A 122 -1.46 -9.79 3.27
C GLY A 122 -0.65 -8.81 4.14
N ASP A 123 -0.01 -7.80 3.52
CA ASP A 123 0.75 -6.76 4.23
C ASP A 123 0.08 -5.38 4.07
N PRO A 124 -1.06 -5.14 4.75
CA PRO A 124 -1.79 -3.90 4.66
C PRO A 124 -1.02 -2.72 5.28
N GLU A 125 -0.10 -2.97 6.23
CA GLU A 125 0.70 -1.91 6.85
C GLU A 125 1.67 -1.31 5.84
N GLN A 126 2.48 -2.14 5.18
CA GLN A 126 3.41 -1.64 4.16
C GLN A 126 2.67 -1.07 2.95
N ALA A 127 1.50 -1.62 2.59
CA ALA A 127 0.65 -1.04 1.55
C ALA A 127 0.18 0.38 1.91
N LEU A 128 -0.26 0.58 3.16
CA LEU A 128 -0.66 1.89 3.68
C LEU A 128 0.48 2.91 3.57
N HIS A 129 1.71 2.50 3.91
CA HIS A 129 2.90 3.35 3.79
C HIS A 129 3.09 3.85 2.35
N GLN A 130 2.94 2.97 1.35
CA GLN A 130 3.09 3.37 -0.06
C GLN A 130 2.04 4.40 -0.48
N TRP A 131 0.78 4.21 -0.11
CA TRP A 131 -0.30 5.11 -0.56
C TRP A 131 -0.33 6.44 0.20
N ILE A 132 0.00 6.47 1.49
CA ILE A 132 0.09 7.73 2.24
C ILE A 132 1.22 8.60 1.69
N ALA A 133 2.34 8.02 1.24
CA ALA A 133 3.41 8.78 0.61
C ALA A 133 2.96 9.51 -0.68
N LEU A 134 1.84 9.10 -1.28
CA LEU A 134 1.26 9.76 -2.44
C LEU A 134 0.26 10.87 -2.07
N SER A 135 -0.13 10.96 -0.79
CA SER A 135 -0.96 12.04 -0.27
C SER A 135 -0.17 13.36 -0.28
N GLY A 136 -0.72 14.41 -0.91
CA GLY A 136 -0.06 15.72 -1.00
C GLY A 136 0.80 15.96 -2.24
N GLY A 137 0.93 15.00 -3.16
CA GLY A 137 1.53 15.21 -4.47
C GLY A 137 0.63 15.94 -5.47
N ARG A 138 0.87 15.77 -6.77
CA ARG A 138 -0.07 16.16 -7.83
C ARG A 138 -0.69 14.90 -8.48
N PRO A 139 -2.03 14.78 -8.54
CA PRO A 139 -3.01 15.68 -7.93
C PRO A 139 -2.96 15.67 -6.40
N ALA A 140 -3.47 16.75 -5.79
CA ALA A 140 -3.39 16.97 -4.35
C ALA A 140 -4.46 16.19 -3.57
N THR A 141 -5.56 15.85 -4.23
CA THR A 141 -6.70 15.09 -3.71
C THR A 141 -7.13 14.00 -4.70
N PRO A 142 -6.29 12.98 -4.98
CA PRO A 142 -6.64 11.93 -5.93
C PRO A 142 -7.89 11.15 -5.47
N ASN A 143 -8.85 10.99 -6.38
CA ASN A 143 -10.14 10.35 -6.12
C ASN A 143 -10.05 8.87 -5.70
N TRP A 144 -9.00 8.17 -6.09
CA TRP A 144 -8.78 6.78 -5.71
C TRP A 144 -8.30 6.60 -4.26
N LEU A 145 -7.74 7.65 -3.64
CA LEU A 145 -7.06 7.53 -2.36
C LEU A 145 -8.01 7.27 -1.19
N PRO A 146 -9.14 8.01 -1.00
CA PRO A 146 -10.04 7.74 0.11
C PRO A 146 -10.58 6.31 0.20
N PRO A 147 -11.15 5.69 -0.86
CA PRO A 147 -11.63 4.31 -0.77
C PRO A 147 -10.48 3.31 -0.56
N THR A 148 -9.30 3.57 -1.12
CA THR A 148 -8.12 2.70 -0.94
C THR A 148 -7.61 2.74 0.50
N LEU A 149 -7.49 3.93 1.10
CA LEU A 149 -7.10 4.06 2.51
C LEU A 149 -8.17 3.47 3.44
N ALA A 150 -9.45 3.69 3.16
CA ALA A 150 -10.54 3.09 3.93
C ALA A 150 -10.46 1.56 3.97
N LEU A 151 -10.30 0.91 2.80
CA LEU A 151 -10.11 -0.54 2.71
C LEU A 151 -8.91 -1.01 3.56
N THR A 152 -7.79 -0.32 3.42
CA THR A 152 -6.50 -0.73 4.02
C THR A 152 -6.52 -0.57 5.53
N LEU A 153 -7.03 0.56 6.02
CA LEU A 153 -7.22 0.83 7.45
C LEU A 153 -8.22 -0.14 8.07
N TRP A 154 -9.27 -0.52 7.33
CA TRP A 154 -10.21 -1.53 7.78
C TRP A 154 -9.55 -2.89 7.98
N LYS A 155 -8.66 -3.30 7.06
CA LYS A 155 -7.86 -4.53 7.17
C LYS A 155 -6.83 -4.49 8.31
N LEU A 156 -6.38 -3.29 8.70
CA LEU A 156 -5.52 -3.04 9.88
C LEU A 156 -6.29 -2.91 11.20
N ASP A 157 -7.61 -3.16 11.19
CA ASP A 157 -8.50 -2.97 12.36
C ASP A 157 -8.58 -1.51 12.88
N ARG A 158 -8.10 -0.53 12.10
CA ARG A 158 -8.18 0.91 12.39
C ARG A 158 -9.53 1.48 11.96
N LYS A 159 -10.61 0.97 12.55
CA LYS A 159 -12.00 1.17 12.07
C LYS A 159 -12.43 2.63 12.01
N GLU A 160 -12.12 3.42 13.02
CA GLU A 160 -12.50 4.85 13.06
C GLU A 160 -11.87 5.65 11.92
N GLU A 161 -10.58 5.40 11.66
CA GLU A 161 -9.87 6.05 10.55
C GLU A 161 -10.39 5.57 9.19
N ALA A 162 -10.68 4.28 9.06
CA ALA A 162 -11.30 3.73 7.85
C ALA A 162 -12.63 4.40 7.53
N ILE A 163 -13.50 4.55 8.54
CA ILE A 163 -14.81 5.22 8.42
C ILE A 163 -14.61 6.70 8.05
N SER A 164 -13.64 7.39 8.66
CA SER A 164 -13.33 8.79 8.35
C SER A 164 -12.91 8.97 6.89
N TRP A 165 -11.98 8.15 6.40
CA TRP A 165 -11.53 8.17 5.00
C TRP A 165 -12.63 7.79 4.02
N PHE A 166 -13.45 6.79 4.33
CA PHE A 166 -14.59 6.45 3.48
C PHE A 166 -15.62 7.58 3.43
N GLY A 167 -15.90 8.19 4.59
CA GLY A 167 -16.82 9.31 4.73
C GLY A 167 -16.43 10.51 3.86
N ALA A 168 -15.13 10.70 3.58
CA ALA A 168 -14.68 11.75 2.68
C ALA A 168 -15.15 11.53 1.23
N ALA A 169 -15.07 10.28 0.72
CA ALA A 169 -15.61 9.91 -0.58
C ALA A 169 -17.15 10.00 -0.59
N ALA A 170 -17.81 9.41 0.40
CA ALA A 170 -19.26 9.38 0.52
C ALA A 170 -19.90 10.77 0.60
N ARG A 171 -19.26 11.73 1.27
CA ARG A 171 -19.78 13.10 1.34
C ARG A 171 -19.47 13.93 0.10
N THR A 172 -18.43 13.59 -0.64
CA THR A 172 -18.07 14.28 -1.89
C THR A 172 -18.96 13.82 -3.04
N TRP A 173 -19.20 12.50 -3.16
CA TRP A 173 -20.05 11.91 -4.20
C TRP A 173 -21.02 10.88 -3.60
N PRO A 174 -22.08 11.33 -2.90
CA PRO A 174 -23.01 10.44 -2.22
C PRO A 174 -23.71 9.45 -3.16
N ASP A 175 -24.06 9.88 -4.37
CA ASP A 175 -24.73 9.02 -5.37
C ASP A 175 -23.83 7.89 -5.87
N GLN A 176 -22.50 8.04 -5.77
CA GLN A 176 -21.54 7.01 -6.17
C GLN A 176 -21.25 6.05 -5.01
N TRP A 177 -20.93 6.59 -3.84
CA TRP A 177 -20.37 5.80 -2.72
C TRP A 177 -21.40 5.41 -1.65
N GLY A 178 -22.65 5.87 -1.76
CA GLY A 178 -23.73 5.58 -0.80
C GLY A 178 -24.36 4.19 -0.94
N ASP A 179 -24.11 3.49 -2.05
CA ASP A 179 -24.69 2.17 -2.35
C ASP A 179 -23.56 1.18 -2.73
N PRO A 180 -23.39 0.05 -2.02
CA PRO A 180 -22.40 -0.95 -2.39
C PRO A 180 -22.65 -1.58 -3.77
N GLY A 181 -23.87 -1.51 -4.31
CA GLY A 181 -24.22 -1.94 -5.67
C GLY A 181 -23.45 -1.21 -6.76
N ASN A 182 -22.96 0.00 -6.48
CA ASN A 182 -22.13 0.78 -7.41
C ASN A 182 -20.67 0.32 -7.44
N PHE A 183 -20.20 -0.45 -6.45
CA PHE A 183 -18.77 -0.73 -6.29
C PHE A 183 -18.19 -1.56 -7.43
N ALA A 184 -18.96 -2.46 -8.05
CA ALA A 184 -18.50 -3.21 -9.21
C ALA A 184 -18.17 -2.28 -10.39
N THR A 185 -18.96 -1.23 -10.59
CA THR A 185 -18.75 -0.23 -11.66
C THR A 185 -17.63 0.73 -11.31
N LEU A 186 -17.54 1.18 -10.06
CA LEU A 186 -16.54 2.13 -9.59
C LEU A 186 -15.14 1.50 -9.47
N LEU A 187 -15.08 0.22 -9.10
CA LEU A 187 -13.87 -0.50 -8.73
C LEU A 187 -13.77 -1.83 -9.50
N PRO A 188 -13.74 -1.80 -10.85
CA PRO A 188 -13.80 -3.01 -11.66
C PRO A 188 -12.60 -3.94 -11.43
N ASP A 189 -11.42 -3.37 -11.15
CA ASP A 189 -10.17 -4.13 -10.96
C ASP A 189 -9.93 -4.61 -9.53
N TRP A 190 -10.85 -4.31 -8.61
CA TRP A 190 -10.81 -4.83 -7.25
C TRP A 190 -11.36 -6.26 -7.23
N SER A 191 -10.92 -7.07 -6.27
CA SER A 191 -11.52 -8.39 -6.04
C SER A 191 -12.87 -8.26 -5.32
N ASP A 192 -13.66 -9.33 -5.35
CA ASP A 192 -14.93 -9.39 -4.62
C ASP A 192 -14.72 -9.21 -3.11
N ASP A 193 -13.65 -9.78 -2.55
CA ASP A 193 -13.30 -9.62 -1.14
C ASP A 193 -12.90 -8.17 -0.79
N GLU A 194 -12.18 -7.49 -1.68
CA GLU A 194 -11.81 -6.08 -1.52
C GLU A 194 -13.07 -5.19 -1.53
N ARG A 195 -14.02 -5.44 -2.45
CA ARG A 195 -15.30 -4.73 -2.50
C ARG A 195 -16.20 -5.04 -1.31
N ALA A 196 -16.26 -6.31 -0.88
CA ALA A 196 -17.03 -6.72 0.30
C ALA A 196 -16.49 -6.08 1.59
N ALA A 197 -15.17 -6.00 1.74
CA ALA A 197 -14.56 -5.30 2.86
C ALA A 197 -14.91 -3.80 2.84
N LEU A 198 -14.88 -3.16 1.67
CA LEU A 198 -15.29 -1.75 1.56
C LEU A 198 -16.79 -1.57 1.85
N ALA A 199 -17.65 -2.53 1.49
CA ALA A 199 -19.07 -2.50 1.82
C ALA A 199 -19.30 -2.59 3.34
N ALA A 200 -18.48 -3.35 4.06
CA ALA A 200 -18.50 -3.35 5.53
C ALA A 200 -18.10 -1.99 6.12
N VAL A 201 -17.14 -1.27 5.50
CA VAL A 201 -16.80 0.11 5.90
C VAL A 201 -18.00 1.03 5.69
N LEU A 202 -18.67 0.94 4.53
CA LEU A 202 -19.87 1.72 4.23
C LEU A 202 -20.98 1.47 5.26
N ALA A 203 -21.26 0.20 5.59
CA ALA A 203 -22.27 -0.16 6.59
C ALA A 203 -21.94 0.45 7.97
N ALA A 204 -20.66 0.40 8.38
CA ALA A 204 -20.21 1.03 9.62
C ALA A 204 -20.34 2.56 9.58
N TYR A 205 -20.00 3.18 8.45
CA TYR A 205 -20.18 4.62 8.23
C TYR A 205 -21.66 5.03 8.31
N GLN A 206 -22.59 4.24 7.73
CA GLN A 206 -24.02 4.53 7.78
C GLN A 206 -24.61 4.36 9.19
N ALA A 207 -24.12 3.37 9.95
CA ALA A 207 -24.58 3.11 11.31
C ALA A 207 -24.15 4.21 12.30
N ASN A 208 -22.96 4.77 12.12
CA ASN A 208 -22.44 5.85 12.97
C ASN A 208 -21.54 6.81 12.16
N PRO A 209 -22.13 7.73 11.38
CA PRO A 209 -21.35 8.65 10.57
C PRO A 209 -20.58 9.60 11.52
N PRO A 210 -19.26 9.78 11.32
CA PRO A 210 -18.47 10.66 12.17
C PRO A 210 -19.01 12.08 12.12
N ALA A 211 -19.03 12.74 13.28
CA ALA A 211 -19.45 14.12 13.41
C ALA A 211 -18.56 15.03 12.56
N TRP A 212 -19.17 16.08 12.01
CA TRP A 212 -18.47 17.06 11.20
C TRP A 212 -17.53 17.92 12.07
N PRO A 213 -16.25 18.12 11.67
CA PRO A 213 -15.31 18.97 12.39
C PRO A 213 -15.57 20.46 12.22
#